data_AF-A0A0Q3EIS0-F1
#
_entry.id   AF-A0A0Q3EIS0-F1
#
_cell.length_a   1.000
_cell.length_b   1.000
_cell.length_c   1.000
_cell.angle_alpha   90.00
_cell.angle_beta   90.00
_cell.angle_gamma   90.00
#
_symmetry.space_group_name_H-M   'P 1'
#
loop_
_entity.id
_entity.type
_entity.pdbx_description
1 polymer ?
#
loop_
_entity_poly.entity_id
_entity_poly.type
_entity_poly.pdbx_seq_one_letter_code
_entity_poly.pdbx_strand_id
1 'polypeptide(L)'
;MSLDTSQEVKTCIEVALRCVDSDRVRRPTIAEIVDELVQLVIKNNKEAPFKENSQKLMLELTGSDSTIDRPGLDLVAILDMSGSMSGEKMSELKIAMQFVLRKLCPIDRLSIVSFSDGGTNIRDGLQTGLKVLADRKNRGGDAAQVIVGNVPVYTFGFGPYSDSEVLNAVTAKSMGGTFSVVHDMSGLTMAFSQCLSGLLTVADQDLNLTVSHVGDKSMIQKVIAGSYWQTRQDAESGSVTVGFGDLYSKEVRKVIVNLLPG
;
A
#
# COMPACT_ATOMS: atom_id res chain seq x y z
N MET A 1 -13.88 -11.26 -42.07
CA MET A 1 -12.99 -12.39 -41.76
C MET A 1 -12.08 -12.57 -42.95
N SER A 2 -10.77 -12.49 -42.71
CA SER A 2 -9.70 -12.31 -43.70
C SER A 2 -9.62 -13.45 -44.72
N LEU A 3 -9.59 -13.11 -46.02
CA LEU A 3 -9.26 -14.06 -47.09
C LEU A 3 -7.87 -14.70 -46.92
N ASP A 4 -6.95 -14.06 -46.18
CA ASP A 4 -5.55 -14.51 -46.04
C ASP A 4 -5.38 -15.78 -45.20
N THR A 5 -6.14 -15.91 -44.10
CA THR A 5 -6.15 -17.12 -43.26
C THR A 5 -6.61 -18.37 -44.01
N SER A 6 -7.35 -18.20 -45.12
CA SER A 6 -7.82 -19.30 -45.96
C SER A 6 -6.74 -19.86 -46.89
N GLN A 7 -5.76 -19.04 -47.29
CA GLN A 7 -4.76 -19.43 -48.27
C GLN A 7 -3.58 -20.19 -47.61
N GLU A 8 -3.16 -19.75 -46.44
CA GLU A 8 -2.09 -20.40 -45.66
C GLU A 8 -2.49 -21.81 -45.24
N VAL A 9 -3.73 -21.99 -44.77
CA VAL A 9 -4.27 -23.30 -44.40
C VAL A 9 -4.34 -24.22 -45.63
N LYS A 10 -4.75 -23.68 -46.79
CA LYS A 10 -4.80 -24.45 -48.05
C LYS A 10 -3.40 -24.92 -48.47
N THR A 11 -2.40 -24.05 -48.43
CA THR A 11 -1.03 -24.42 -48.80
C THR A 11 -0.42 -25.44 -47.83
N CYS A 12 -0.65 -25.31 -46.52
CA CYS A 12 -0.22 -26.32 -45.54
C CYS A 12 -0.85 -27.70 -45.81
N ILE A 13 -2.13 -27.73 -46.20
CA ILE A 13 -2.81 -28.99 -46.56
C ILE A 13 -2.22 -29.58 -47.85
N GLU A 14 -1.94 -28.75 -48.86
CA GLU A 14 -1.31 -29.20 -50.12
C GLU A 14 0.11 -29.76 -49.91
N VAL A 15 0.91 -29.14 -49.04
CA VAL A 15 2.23 -29.64 -48.65
C VAL A 15 2.11 -30.96 -47.89
N ALA A 16 1.20 -31.05 -46.93
CA ALA A 16 0.97 -32.27 -46.16
C ALA A 16 0.56 -33.46 -47.05
N LEU A 17 -0.27 -33.21 -48.08
CA LEU A 17 -0.67 -34.22 -49.06
C LEU A 17 0.51 -34.71 -49.90
N ARG A 18 1.41 -33.82 -50.33
CA ARG A 18 2.63 -34.21 -51.07
C ARG A 18 3.61 -35.02 -50.21
N CYS A 19 3.69 -34.76 -48.91
CA CYS A 19 4.54 -35.52 -47.98
C CYS A 19 4.12 -36.99 -47.83
N VAL A 20 2.85 -37.31 -48.09
CA VAL A 20 2.29 -38.66 -47.94
C VAL A 20 2.05 -39.37 -49.27
N ASP A 21 2.59 -38.86 -50.38
CA ASP A 21 2.45 -39.47 -51.71
C ASP A 21 2.93 -40.94 -51.71
N SER A 22 2.23 -41.83 -52.42
CA SER A 22 2.57 -43.25 -52.50
C SER A 22 3.89 -43.49 -53.23
N ASP A 23 4.27 -42.60 -54.16
CA ASP A 23 5.58 -42.59 -54.80
C ASP A 23 6.60 -41.79 -53.97
N ARG A 24 7.61 -42.48 -53.44
CA ARG A 24 8.65 -41.86 -52.59
C ARG A 24 9.47 -40.80 -53.32
N VAL A 25 9.59 -40.86 -54.64
CA VAL A 25 10.39 -39.91 -55.44
C VAL A 25 9.66 -38.57 -55.62
N ARG A 26 8.33 -38.56 -55.48
CA ARG A 26 7.50 -37.35 -55.60
C ARG A 26 7.32 -36.60 -54.28
N ARG A 27 7.75 -37.19 -53.18
CA ARG A 27 7.67 -36.56 -51.86
C ARG A 27 8.69 -35.42 -51.81
N PRO A 28 8.29 -34.23 -51.33
CA PRO A 28 9.21 -33.13 -51.18
C PRO A 28 10.21 -33.43 -50.08
N THR A 29 11.40 -32.88 -50.23
CA THR A 29 12.44 -32.87 -49.21
C THR A 29 12.13 -31.84 -48.13
N ILE A 30 12.74 -31.99 -46.95
CA ILE A 30 12.60 -31.02 -45.85
C ILE A 30 13.02 -29.62 -46.30
N ALA A 31 14.04 -29.50 -47.16
CA ALA A 31 14.50 -28.22 -47.69
C ALA A 31 13.43 -27.53 -48.55
N GLU A 32 12.75 -28.27 -49.43
CA GLU A 32 11.68 -27.74 -50.30
C GLU A 32 10.44 -27.34 -49.50
N ILE A 33 10.10 -28.10 -48.45
CA ILE A 33 9.00 -27.76 -47.53
C ILE A 33 9.32 -26.46 -46.78
N VAL A 34 10.55 -26.32 -46.27
CA VAL A 34 10.96 -25.12 -45.55
C VAL A 34 10.96 -23.91 -46.47
N ASP A 35 11.43 -24.03 -47.71
CA ASP A 35 11.48 -22.91 -48.66
C ASP A 35 10.07 -22.40 -49.05
N GLU A 36 9.12 -23.32 -49.31
CA GLU A 36 7.71 -22.95 -49.57
C GLU A 36 7.04 -22.29 -48.36
N LEU A 37 7.32 -22.77 -47.15
CA LEU A 37 6.78 -22.19 -45.92
C LEU A 37 7.41 -20.83 -45.59
N VAL A 38 8.70 -20.62 -45.90
CA VAL A 38 9.39 -19.34 -45.70
C VAL A 38 8.85 -18.25 -46.63
N GLN A 39 8.47 -18.59 -47.87
CA GLN A 39 7.79 -17.64 -48.76
C GLN A 39 6.43 -17.16 -48.23
N LEU A 40 5.73 -17.98 -47.43
CA LEU A 40 4.49 -17.56 -46.75
C LEU A 40 4.75 -16.64 -45.56
N VAL A 41 5.87 -16.80 -44.86
CA VAL A 41 6.20 -16.02 -43.64
C VAL A 41 6.68 -14.60 -43.98
N ILE A 42 7.18 -14.34 -45.19
CA ILE A 42 7.64 -12.99 -45.60
C ILE A 42 6.60 -12.32 -46.50
N LYS A 43 5.38 -12.11 -45.99
CA LYS A 43 4.55 -10.99 -46.43
C LYS A 43 4.92 -9.76 -45.59
N ASN A 44 5.98 -9.08 -46.01
CA ASN A 44 6.33 -7.78 -45.45
C ASN A 44 5.27 -6.78 -45.95
N ASN A 45 4.16 -6.64 -45.24
CA ASN A 45 3.12 -5.68 -45.58
C ASN A 45 3.64 -4.26 -45.30
N LYS A 46 4.23 -3.63 -46.33
CA LYS A 46 4.67 -2.23 -46.28
C LYS A 46 3.49 -1.24 -46.14
N GLU A 47 2.26 -1.74 -46.24
CA GLU A 47 1.00 -1.01 -46.06
C GLU A 47 0.16 -1.60 -44.91
N ALA A 48 0.80 -2.15 -43.87
CA ALA A 48 0.09 -2.33 -42.62
C ALA A 48 -0.40 -0.93 -42.20
N PRO A 49 -1.71 -0.67 -42.08
CA PRO A 49 -2.17 0.62 -41.63
C PRO A 49 -1.52 0.84 -40.26
N PHE A 50 -0.68 1.87 -40.14
CA PHE A 50 -0.22 2.39 -38.86
C PHE A 50 -1.46 2.93 -38.14
N LYS A 51 -2.33 2.05 -37.66
CA LYS A 51 -3.26 2.39 -36.60
C LYS A 51 -2.39 2.72 -35.40
N GLU A 52 -2.70 3.84 -34.74
CA GLU A 52 -2.09 4.21 -33.46
C GLU A 52 -2.02 2.97 -32.57
N ASN A 53 -0.80 2.51 -32.31
CA ASN A 53 -0.58 1.38 -31.41
C ASN A 53 -0.67 1.93 -29.99
N SER A 54 -1.87 1.94 -29.41
CA SER A 54 -2.08 2.31 -28.01
C SER A 54 -1.39 1.28 -27.12
N GLN A 55 -0.31 1.67 -26.45
CA GLN A 55 0.39 0.79 -25.52
C GLN A 55 -0.20 0.98 -24.12
N LYS A 56 -0.32 -0.12 -23.36
CA LYS A 56 -0.76 -0.08 -21.96
C LYS A 56 0.35 -0.59 -21.07
N LEU A 57 0.79 0.24 -20.14
CA LEU A 57 1.75 -0.13 -19.10
C LEU A 57 0.98 -0.34 -17.79
N MET A 58 1.26 -1.43 -17.10
CA MET A 58 0.78 -1.64 -15.72
C MET A 58 1.95 -1.40 -14.78
N LEU A 59 1.85 -0.35 -13.98
CA LEU A 59 2.78 -0.06 -12.91
C LEU A 59 2.26 -0.72 -11.64
N GLU A 60 3.11 -1.51 -10.99
CA GLU A 60 2.83 -2.20 -9.74
C GLU A 60 3.78 -1.67 -8.66
N LEU A 61 3.20 -1.18 -7.57
CA LEU A 61 3.90 -0.70 -6.38
C LEU A 61 3.67 -1.71 -5.28
N THR A 62 4.75 -2.25 -4.72
CA THR A 62 4.70 -3.24 -3.64
C THR A 62 5.39 -2.66 -2.42
N GLY A 63 4.67 -2.60 -1.29
CA GLY A 63 5.24 -2.08 -0.05
C GLY A 63 6.38 -2.98 0.43
N SER A 64 7.48 -2.36 0.83
CA SER A 64 8.69 -3.06 1.26
C SER A 64 8.42 -3.99 2.46
N ASP A 65 9.08 -5.14 2.48
CA ASP A 65 9.04 -6.10 3.60
C ASP A 65 10.08 -5.77 4.69
N SER A 66 10.85 -4.70 4.49
CA SER A 66 11.90 -4.28 5.42
C SER A 66 11.33 -3.35 6.48
N THR A 67 11.32 -3.82 7.73
CA THR A 67 11.11 -2.97 8.91
C THR A 67 12.19 -1.87 9.06
N ILE A 68 13.26 -1.94 8.27
CA ILE A 68 14.40 -1.02 8.25
C ILE A 68 14.14 0.20 7.36
N ASP A 69 13.29 0.08 6.34
CA ASP A 69 13.09 1.12 5.30
C ASP A 69 11.75 1.85 5.44
N ARG A 70 10.97 1.51 6.48
CA ARG A 70 9.76 2.26 6.79
C ARG A 70 10.08 3.60 7.46
N PRO A 71 9.22 4.62 7.30
CA PRO A 71 9.29 5.83 8.09
C PRO A 71 9.36 5.54 9.60
N GLY A 72 10.16 6.35 10.30
CA GLY A 72 10.27 6.28 11.76
C GLY A 72 8.93 6.53 12.42
N LEU A 73 8.56 5.67 13.37
CA LEU A 73 7.35 5.80 14.15
C LEU A 73 7.60 6.71 15.36
N ASP A 74 6.79 7.77 15.50
CA ASP A 74 6.72 8.60 16.70
C ASP A 74 5.61 8.10 17.62
N LEU A 75 5.97 7.29 18.61
CA LEU A 75 5.03 6.71 19.57
C LEU A 75 5.09 7.46 20.90
N VAL A 76 3.94 7.93 21.38
CA VAL A 76 3.80 8.46 22.74
C VAL A 76 2.87 7.56 23.54
N ALA A 77 3.43 6.90 24.56
CA ALA A 77 2.70 6.03 25.47
C ALA A 77 2.33 6.80 26.74
N ILE A 78 1.03 6.93 27.01
CA ILE A 78 0.51 7.55 28.23
C ILE A 78 0.09 6.43 29.17
N LEU A 79 0.77 6.31 30.33
CA LEU A 79 0.65 5.18 31.24
C LEU A 79 0.05 5.61 32.58
N ASP A 80 -1.06 4.98 32.96
CA ASP A 80 -1.63 5.11 34.31
C ASP A 80 -0.79 4.29 35.30
N MET A 81 -0.26 4.95 36.33
CA MET A 81 0.53 4.34 37.40
C MET A 81 -0.16 4.49 38.78
N SER A 82 -1.47 4.76 38.79
CA SER A 82 -2.29 4.90 40.00
C SER A 82 -2.35 3.60 40.81
N GLY A 83 -2.77 3.71 42.07
CA GLY A 83 -2.88 2.56 42.97
C GLY A 83 -3.76 1.41 42.43
N SER A 84 -4.77 1.72 41.61
CA SER A 84 -5.63 0.72 40.95
C SER A 84 -4.91 -0.09 39.87
N MET A 85 -3.75 0.35 39.41
CA MET A 85 -2.90 -0.37 38.48
C MET A 85 -1.94 -1.34 39.18
N SER A 86 -1.89 -1.34 40.52
CA SER A 86 -1.02 -2.26 41.27
C SER A 86 -1.31 -3.74 41.02
N GLY A 87 -0.32 -4.60 41.32
CA GLY A 87 -0.44 -6.05 41.17
C GLY A 87 -0.35 -6.52 39.72
N GLU A 88 -1.33 -7.33 39.32
CA GLU A 88 -1.36 -7.99 38.01
C GLU A 88 -1.41 -6.99 36.86
N LYS A 89 -2.26 -5.95 36.94
CA LYS A 89 -2.40 -4.91 35.91
C LYS A 89 -1.07 -4.21 35.56
N MET A 90 -0.26 -3.88 36.56
CA MET A 90 1.08 -3.30 36.35
C MET A 90 2.02 -4.28 35.67
N SER A 91 1.93 -5.56 36.01
CA SER A 91 2.75 -6.61 35.43
C SER A 91 2.42 -6.78 33.94
N GLU A 92 1.14 -6.70 33.59
CA GLU A 92 0.68 -6.74 32.20
C GLU A 92 1.14 -5.53 31.39
N LEU A 93 1.00 -4.33 31.97
CA LEU A 93 1.43 -3.10 31.33
C LEU A 93 2.93 -3.18 31.00
N LYS A 94 3.74 -3.73 31.91
CA LYS A 94 5.17 -3.98 31.66
C LYS A 94 5.39 -4.98 30.51
N ILE A 95 4.64 -6.08 30.45
CA ILE A 95 4.75 -7.07 29.37
C ILE A 95 4.37 -6.44 28.01
N ALA A 96 3.26 -5.69 27.97
CA ALA A 96 2.83 -4.99 26.76
C ALA A 96 3.87 -3.95 26.30
N MET A 97 4.43 -3.16 27.22
CA MET A 97 5.48 -2.20 26.89
C MET A 97 6.79 -2.87 26.45
N GLN A 98 7.15 -4.02 27.03
CA GLN A 98 8.27 -4.83 26.54
C GLN A 98 8.02 -5.36 25.12
N PHE A 99 6.79 -5.75 24.80
CA PHE A 99 6.42 -6.17 23.45
C PHE A 99 6.58 -5.01 22.45
N VAL A 100 6.08 -3.82 22.80
CA VAL A 100 6.27 -2.60 21.99
C VAL A 100 7.75 -2.35 21.74
N LEU A 101 8.58 -2.32 22.79
CA LEU A 101 10.02 -2.08 22.67
C LEU A 101 10.73 -3.09 21.75
N ARG A 102 10.33 -4.36 21.77
CA ARG A 102 10.89 -5.39 20.88
C ARG A 102 10.52 -5.21 19.41
N LYS A 103 9.47 -4.46 19.14
CA LYS A 103 8.91 -4.25 17.80
C LYS A 103 9.32 -2.90 17.20
N LEU A 104 9.84 -1.98 18.01
CA LEU A 104 10.42 -0.74 17.54
C LEU A 104 11.80 -0.97 16.89
N CYS A 105 12.08 -0.21 15.84
CA CYS A 105 13.35 -0.14 15.14
C CYS A 105 14.18 1.06 15.64
N PRO A 106 15.50 1.11 15.38
CA PRO A 106 16.36 2.21 15.85
C PRO A 106 15.95 3.62 15.38
N ILE A 107 15.20 3.72 14.28
CA ILE A 107 14.65 4.97 13.74
C ILE A 107 13.39 5.45 14.50
N ASP A 108 12.72 4.57 15.22
CA ASP A 108 11.52 4.92 15.98
C ASP A 108 11.84 5.71 17.24
N ARG A 109 10.91 6.57 17.63
CA ARG A 109 11.00 7.32 18.87
C ARG A 109 9.84 6.92 19.77
N LEU A 110 10.17 6.50 20.98
CA LEU A 110 9.20 6.25 22.04
C LEU A 110 9.34 7.32 23.12
N SER A 111 8.24 8.01 23.43
CA SER A 111 8.11 8.83 24.63
C SER A 111 7.11 8.21 25.57
N ILE A 112 7.43 8.18 26.86
CA ILE A 112 6.53 7.64 27.89
C ILE A 112 6.14 8.78 28.83
N VAL A 113 4.84 8.97 29.00
CA VAL A 113 4.23 9.92 29.94
C VAL A 113 3.50 9.11 30.99
N SER A 114 4.02 9.05 32.21
CA SER A 114 3.36 8.39 33.33
C SER A 114 2.70 9.39 34.25
N PHE A 115 1.54 9.04 34.83
CA PHE A 115 0.91 9.82 35.88
C PHE A 115 0.57 8.94 37.09
N SER A 116 0.82 9.47 38.28
CA SER A 116 0.56 8.82 39.56
C SER A 116 0.24 9.87 40.62
N ASP A 117 -1.00 10.28 40.73
CA ASP A 117 -1.55 10.90 41.94
C ASP A 117 -3.08 10.94 41.85
N GLY A 118 -3.75 10.93 43.00
CA GLY A 118 -5.19 10.65 43.15
C GLY A 118 -6.10 11.36 42.15
N GLY A 119 -6.72 10.56 41.27
CA GLY A 119 -7.60 10.99 40.19
C GLY A 119 -6.95 10.72 38.82
N THR A 120 -7.59 9.92 37.97
CA THR A 120 -7.11 9.61 36.63
C THR A 120 -7.08 10.88 35.79
N ASN A 121 -5.94 11.58 35.77
CA ASN A 121 -5.79 12.84 35.06
C ASN A 121 -5.44 12.58 33.59
N ILE A 122 -6.36 11.89 32.90
CA ILE A 122 -6.29 11.57 31.47
C ILE A 122 -6.04 12.84 30.67
N ARG A 123 -6.59 13.97 31.13
CA ARG A 123 -6.35 15.30 30.55
C ARG A 123 -4.87 15.64 30.54
N ASP A 124 -4.23 15.67 31.68
CA ASP A 124 -2.84 16.08 31.77
C ASP A 124 -1.92 15.06 31.10
N GLY A 125 -2.26 13.77 31.15
CA GLY A 125 -1.57 12.73 30.40
C GLY A 125 -1.66 12.94 28.88
N LEU A 126 -2.86 13.13 28.34
CA LEU A 126 -3.11 13.36 26.91
C LEU A 126 -2.54 14.70 26.46
N GLN A 127 -2.72 15.75 27.26
CA GLN A 127 -2.19 17.08 27.00
C GLN A 127 -0.66 17.07 27.07
N THR A 128 -0.04 16.32 27.97
CA THR A 128 1.42 16.15 28.02
C THR A 128 1.90 15.30 26.85
N GLY A 129 1.22 14.21 26.51
CA GLY A 129 1.59 13.38 25.37
C GLY A 129 1.45 14.12 24.04
N LEU A 130 0.37 14.86 23.86
CA LEU A 130 0.20 15.77 22.74
C LEU A 130 1.11 16.96 22.81
N LYS A 131 1.55 17.41 23.98
CA LYS A 131 2.59 18.41 24.09
C LYS A 131 3.95 17.83 23.73
N VAL A 132 4.22 16.55 23.93
CA VAL A 132 5.45 15.89 23.44
C VAL A 132 5.42 15.73 21.91
N LEU A 133 4.23 15.51 21.32
CA LEU A 133 4.01 15.46 19.87
C LEU A 133 3.95 16.84 19.21
N ALA A 134 3.19 17.77 19.82
CA ALA A 134 3.32 19.22 19.76
C ALA A 134 4.59 19.59 20.56
N ASP A 135 4.76 20.70 21.31
CA ASP A 135 6.08 21.32 21.69
C ASP A 135 7.11 21.48 20.55
N ARG A 136 7.11 20.60 19.55
CA ARG A 136 7.05 20.88 18.13
C ARG A 136 5.83 21.71 17.65
N LYS A 137 4.77 22.00 18.45
CA LYS A 137 3.66 22.91 18.01
C LYS A 137 2.61 23.53 19.00
N ASN A 138 2.70 23.43 20.35
CA ASN A 138 1.80 24.10 21.38
C ASN A 138 0.26 23.76 21.30
N ARG A 139 -0.67 23.98 22.27
CA ARG A 139 -0.79 24.19 23.74
C ARG A 139 -2.25 23.85 24.16
N GLY A 140 -2.47 23.44 25.42
CA GLY A 140 -3.61 22.60 25.90
C GLY A 140 -5.01 23.18 26.21
N GLY A 141 -5.92 22.27 26.66
CA GLY A 141 -7.38 22.42 26.82
C GLY A 141 -8.06 21.19 27.46
N ASP A 142 -9.39 21.19 27.64
CA ASP A 142 -10.22 20.10 28.23
C ASP A 142 -9.96 18.75 27.53
N ALA A 143 -9.80 17.64 28.28
CA ALA A 143 -9.42 16.31 27.77
C ALA A 143 -10.34 15.82 26.66
N ALA A 144 -11.65 15.96 26.88
CA ALA A 144 -12.64 15.60 25.87
C ALA A 144 -12.58 16.57 24.69
N GLN A 145 -12.11 17.80 24.88
CA GLN A 145 -12.00 18.84 23.85
C GLN A 145 -10.58 18.95 23.29
N VAL A 146 -9.70 18.00 23.60
CA VAL A 146 -8.36 17.95 23.03
C VAL A 146 -8.52 17.69 21.54
N ILE A 147 -8.16 18.70 20.73
CA ILE A 147 -8.04 18.53 19.29
C ILE A 147 -6.77 17.71 19.08
N VAL A 148 -6.94 16.42 18.82
CA VAL A 148 -5.80 15.50 18.72
C VAL A 148 -5.00 15.65 17.42
N GLY A 149 -5.36 16.61 16.57
CA GLY A 149 -4.77 16.77 15.24
C GLY A 149 -4.98 15.53 14.37
N ASN A 150 -4.16 15.39 13.32
CA ASN A 150 -4.21 14.24 12.40
C ASN A 150 -3.50 13.00 12.97
N VAL A 151 -3.48 12.82 14.30
CA VAL A 151 -2.75 11.74 14.98
C VAL A 151 -3.75 10.68 15.48
N PRO A 152 -3.53 9.39 15.14
CA PRO A 152 -4.35 8.31 15.67
C PRO A 152 -4.09 8.10 17.17
N VAL A 153 -5.15 8.04 17.97
CA VAL A 153 -5.10 7.77 19.41
C VAL A 153 -5.68 6.40 19.69
N TYR A 154 -4.95 5.61 20.46
CA TYR A 154 -5.39 4.28 20.89
C TYR A 154 -5.57 4.30 22.40
N THR A 155 -6.78 4.00 22.88
CA THR A 155 -7.10 3.96 24.31
C THR A 155 -7.43 2.55 24.75
N PHE A 156 -6.87 2.13 25.89
CA PHE A 156 -7.05 0.80 26.46
C PHE A 156 -7.67 0.94 27.85
N GLY A 157 -8.92 0.52 27.99
CA GLY A 157 -9.64 0.52 29.27
C GLY A 157 -9.40 -0.77 30.03
N PHE A 158 -8.78 -0.71 31.21
CA PHE A 158 -8.49 -1.90 32.02
C PHE A 158 -9.54 -2.17 33.09
N GLY A 159 -10.27 -3.26 32.89
CA GLY A 159 -11.26 -3.74 33.84
C GLY A 159 -12.49 -2.83 33.96
N PRO A 160 -13.41 -3.15 34.88
CA PRO A 160 -14.75 -2.55 34.91
C PRO A 160 -14.78 -1.09 35.41
N TYR A 161 -13.68 -0.59 35.98
CA TYR A 161 -13.60 0.74 36.56
C TYR A 161 -12.98 1.78 35.61
N SER A 162 -12.59 1.38 34.40
CA SER A 162 -12.13 2.34 33.39
C SER A 162 -13.31 3.13 32.85
N ASP A 163 -13.17 4.45 32.78
CA ASP A 163 -14.18 5.34 32.19
C ASP A 163 -14.20 5.19 30.67
N SER A 164 -14.97 4.19 30.22
CA SER A 164 -15.07 3.82 28.81
C SER A 164 -15.73 4.91 27.97
N GLU A 165 -16.61 5.71 28.56
CA GLU A 165 -17.23 6.85 27.88
C GLU A 165 -16.18 7.91 27.55
N VAL A 166 -15.34 8.27 28.52
CA VAL A 166 -14.24 9.22 28.30
C VAL A 166 -13.21 8.67 27.32
N LEU A 167 -12.77 7.42 27.48
CA LEU A 167 -11.77 6.81 26.60
C LEU A 167 -12.26 6.69 25.14
N ASN A 168 -13.54 6.38 24.93
CA ASN A 168 -14.14 6.34 23.61
C ASN A 168 -14.37 7.74 23.02
N ALA A 169 -14.77 8.71 23.85
CA ALA A 169 -14.94 10.10 23.41
C ALA A 169 -13.63 10.73 22.93
N VAL A 170 -12.50 10.37 23.55
CA VAL A 170 -11.15 10.78 23.12
C VAL A 170 -10.83 10.19 21.74
N THR A 171 -11.07 8.90 21.52
CA THR A 171 -10.74 8.25 20.23
C THR A 171 -11.67 8.67 19.12
N ALA A 172 -12.95 8.96 19.42
CA ALA A 172 -13.92 9.44 18.44
C ALA A 172 -13.53 10.79 17.82
N LYS A 173 -12.66 11.57 18.48
CA LYS A 173 -12.13 12.85 17.99
C LYS A 173 -10.77 12.72 17.30
N SER A 174 -10.26 11.50 17.15
CA SER A 174 -8.98 11.18 16.51
C SER A 174 -9.21 10.44 15.19
N MET A 175 -8.56 10.90 14.11
CA MET A 175 -8.60 10.20 12.82
C MET A 175 -7.89 8.84 12.93
N GLY A 176 -8.65 7.76 12.76
CA GLY A 176 -8.12 6.39 12.86
C GLY A 176 -7.87 5.91 14.30
N GLY A 177 -8.38 6.63 15.30
CA GLY A 177 -8.28 6.24 16.70
C GLY A 177 -9.20 5.06 17.05
N THR A 178 -8.76 4.21 17.98
CA THR A 178 -9.50 3.02 18.39
C THR A 178 -9.51 2.89 19.90
N PHE A 179 -10.70 2.64 20.46
CA PHE A 179 -10.88 2.26 21.85
C PHE A 179 -10.96 0.74 21.99
N SER A 180 -10.25 0.18 22.96
CA SER A 180 -10.27 -1.25 23.29
C SER A 180 -10.53 -1.46 24.77
N VAL A 181 -11.53 -2.28 25.09
CA VAL A 181 -11.79 -2.74 26.46
C VAL A 181 -10.98 -4.00 26.72
N VAL A 182 -10.18 -3.99 27.76
CA VAL A 182 -9.36 -5.12 28.19
C VAL A 182 -10.06 -5.82 29.34
N HIS A 183 -10.64 -6.98 29.03
CA HIS A 183 -11.43 -7.77 29.99
C HIS A 183 -10.59 -8.77 30.79
N ASP A 184 -9.45 -9.20 30.27
CA ASP A 184 -8.59 -10.20 30.89
C ASP A 184 -7.11 -10.04 30.49
N MET A 185 -6.28 -10.90 31.09
CA MET A 185 -4.83 -10.87 31.01
C MET A 185 -4.27 -11.05 29.59
N SER A 186 -5.00 -11.76 28.73
CA SER A 186 -4.62 -11.97 27.33
C SER A 186 -5.03 -10.79 26.44
N GLY A 187 -6.08 -10.08 26.85
CA GLY A 187 -6.69 -8.99 26.10
C GLY A 187 -5.74 -7.81 25.87
N LEU A 188 -4.91 -7.45 26.86
CA LEU A 188 -4.02 -6.29 26.72
C LEU A 188 -2.97 -6.51 25.64
N THR A 189 -2.19 -7.59 25.78
CA THR A 189 -1.08 -7.89 24.86
C THR A 189 -1.63 -8.10 23.45
N MET A 190 -2.81 -8.70 23.33
CA MET A 190 -3.48 -8.89 22.04
C MET A 190 -3.93 -7.56 21.43
N ALA A 191 -4.59 -6.70 22.20
CA ALA A 191 -5.05 -5.39 21.73
C ALA A 191 -3.86 -4.48 21.33
N PHE A 192 -2.77 -4.51 22.11
CA PHE A 192 -1.52 -3.84 21.77
C PHE A 192 -0.89 -4.42 20.50
N SER A 193 -0.87 -5.74 20.35
CA SER A 193 -0.29 -6.40 19.17
C SER A 193 -1.07 -6.05 17.90
N GLN A 194 -2.39 -6.04 17.97
CA GLN A 194 -3.25 -5.66 16.84
C GLN A 194 -3.06 -4.20 16.45
N CYS A 195 -3.07 -3.29 17.44
CA CYS A 195 -2.82 -1.87 17.23
C CYS A 195 -1.45 -1.62 16.59
N LEU A 196 -0.40 -2.20 17.19
CA LEU A 196 0.97 -2.00 16.74
C LEU A 196 1.24 -2.67 15.39
N SER A 197 0.58 -3.79 15.07
CA SER A 197 0.68 -4.43 13.76
C SER A 197 0.19 -3.51 12.63
N GLY A 198 -0.84 -2.69 12.84
CA GLY A 198 -1.28 -1.71 11.85
C GLY A 198 -0.27 -0.56 11.67
N LEU A 199 0.38 -0.13 12.76
CA LEU A 199 1.35 0.97 12.76
C LEU A 199 2.72 0.57 12.20
N LEU A 200 3.15 -0.66 12.43
CA LEU A 200 4.47 -1.15 12.02
C LEU A 200 4.50 -1.76 10.63
N THR A 201 3.33 -1.97 10.01
CA THR A 201 3.24 -2.49 8.65
C THR A 201 3.21 -1.38 7.61
N VAL A 202 3.20 -0.10 7.98
CA VAL A 202 3.34 0.97 6.97
C VAL A 202 4.75 0.91 6.40
N ALA A 203 4.86 0.67 5.10
CA ALA A 203 6.11 0.64 4.35
C ALA A 203 6.47 2.03 3.83
N ASP A 204 5.49 2.77 3.28
CA ASP A 204 5.66 4.13 2.78
C ASP A 204 4.49 5.00 3.23
N GLN A 205 4.76 6.21 3.72
CA GLN A 205 3.75 7.19 4.11
C GLN A 205 3.50 8.20 2.98
N ASP A 206 2.24 8.58 2.78
CA ASP A 206 1.83 9.59 1.78
C ASP A 206 2.46 9.36 0.39
N LEU A 207 2.37 8.12 -0.09
CA LEU A 207 2.97 7.69 -1.34
C LEU A 207 2.29 8.36 -2.53
N ASN A 208 3.10 9.06 -3.32
CA ASN A 208 2.67 9.71 -4.56
C ASN A 208 3.48 9.15 -5.74
N LEU A 209 2.79 8.67 -6.77
CA LEU A 209 3.41 8.24 -8.03
C LEU A 209 3.20 9.32 -9.08
N THR A 210 4.29 9.92 -9.54
CA THR A 210 4.26 10.85 -10.67
C THR A 210 4.69 10.14 -11.94
N VAL A 211 3.80 10.12 -12.94
CA VAL A 211 4.08 9.57 -14.27
C VAL A 211 4.32 10.75 -15.23
N SER A 212 5.46 10.76 -15.90
CA SER A 212 5.82 11.76 -16.91
C SER A 212 6.37 11.07 -18.17
N HIS A 213 6.25 11.75 -19.30
CA HIS A 213 6.85 11.28 -20.55
C HIS A 213 8.31 11.74 -20.64
N VAL A 214 9.15 10.95 -21.31
CA VAL A 214 10.57 11.28 -21.52
C VAL A 214 10.82 11.40 -23.02
N GLY A 215 11.00 12.64 -23.48
CA GLY A 215 11.19 12.98 -24.89
C GLY A 215 9.93 12.76 -25.75
N ASP A 216 10.06 13.01 -27.05
CA ASP A 216 8.89 13.24 -27.90
C ASP A 216 8.27 11.98 -28.53
N LYS A 217 8.72 10.78 -28.12
CA LYS A 217 8.37 9.51 -28.80
C LYS A 217 7.10 8.85 -28.27
N SER A 218 6.59 9.26 -27.12
CA SER A 218 5.40 8.65 -26.52
C SER A 218 4.71 9.64 -25.59
N MET A 219 3.41 9.82 -25.77
CA MET A 219 2.59 10.73 -24.97
C MET A 219 1.69 9.95 -24.01
N ILE A 220 1.54 10.48 -22.80
CA ILE A 220 0.58 9.93 -21.83
C ILE A 220 -0.83 10.32 -22.28
N GLN A 221 -1.61 9.32 -22.70
CA GLN A 221 -3.00 9.53 -23.08
C GLN A 221 -3.92 9.54 -21.86
N LYS A 222 -3.72 8.58 -20.95
CA LYS A 222 -4.57 8.41 -19.78
C LYS A 222 -3.88 7.61 -18.70
N VAL A 223 -4.05 8.05 -17.45
CA VAL A 223 -3.73 7.25 -16.26
C VAL A 223 -5.04 6.74 -15.64
N ILE A 224 -5.06 5.45 -15.31
CA ILE A 224 -6.20 4.76 -14.71
C ILE A 224 -5.77 4.24 -13.35
N ALA A 225 -6.23 4.91 -12.30
CA ALA A 225 -5.89 4.62 -10.91
C ALA A 225 -7.11 4.19 -10.06
N GLY A 226 -8.22 3.80 -10.68
CA GLY A 226 -9.42 3.38 -9.95
C GLY A 226 -9.98 4.50 -9.08
N SER A 227 -10.16 4.23 -7.78
CA SER A 227 -10.67 5.19 -6.79
C SER A 227 -9.58 6.07 -6.16
N TYR A 228 -8.31 5.88 -6.51
CA TYR A 228 -7.23 6.72 -5.99
C TYR A 228 -7.34 8.15 -6.52
N TRP A 229 -7.00 9.12 -5.67
CA TRP A 229 -6.92 10.51 -6.08
C TRP A 229 -5.82 10.67 -7.13
N GLN A 230 -6.07 11.51 -8.13
CA GLN A 230 -5.08 11.87 -9.15
C GLN A 230 -5.23 13.33 -9.56
N THR A 231 -4.11 13.94 -9.95
CA THR A 231 -4.10 15.30 -10.51
C THR A 231 -4.71 15.31 -11.92
N ARG A 232 -5.11 16.50 -12.38
CA ARG A 232 -5.26 16.73 -13.82
C ARG A 232 -3.89 16.62 -14.48
N GLN A 233 -3.87 16.24 -15.76
CA GLN A 233 -2.65 16.22 -16.54
C GLN A 233 -2.10 17.63 -16.66
N ASP A 234 -0.82 17.79 -16.32
CA ASP A 234 -0.13 19.06 -16.40
C ASP A 234 0.02 19.50 -17.85
N ALA A 235 -0.23 20.78 -18.14
CA ALA A 235 -0.29 21.30 -19.51
C ALA A 235 1.10 21.46 -20.15
N GLU A 236 2.15 21.67 -19.36
CA GLU A 236 3.52 21.87 -19.86
C GLU A 236 4.30 20.55 -19.93
N SER A 237 4.26 19.76 -18.85
CA SER A 237 5.02 18.51 -18.71
C SER A 237 4.23 17.26 -19.12
N GLY A 238 2.92 17.35 -19.32
CA GLY A 238 2.06 16.20 -19.60
C GLY A 238 2.00 15.19 -18.45
N SER A 239 2.48 15.54 -17.25
CA SER A 239 2.61 14.63 -16.12
C SER A 239 1.29 14.45 -15.36
N VAL A 240 1.14 13.31 -14.71
CA VAL A 240 -0.01 12.99 -13.84
C VAL A 240 0.53 12.40 -12.54
N THR A 241 0.04 12.91 -11.41
CA THR A 241 0.35 12.37 -10.08
C THR A 241 -0.83 11.59 -9.54
N VAL A 242 -0.59 10.39 -9.04
CA VAL A 242 -1.56 9.55 -8.33
C VAL A 242 -1.13 9.47 -6.87
N GLY A 243 -2.02 9.86 -5.97
CA GLY A 243 -1.80 9.76 -4.52
C GLY A 243 -2.46 8.52 -3.95
N PHE A 244 -1.67 7.71 -3.27
CA PHE A 244 -2.12 6.46 -2.67
C PHE A 244 -2.29 6.57 -1.15
N GLY A 245 -1.76 7.61 -0.51
CA GLY A 245 -1.65 7.67 0.95
C GLY A 245 -0.65 6.62 1.45
N ASP A 246 -0.91 6.02 2.60
CA ASP A 246 0.03 5.05 3.19
C ASP A 246 0.00 3.71 2.45
N LEU A 247 1.16 3.16 2.10
CA LEU A 247 1.33 1.83 1.51
C LEU A 247 1.83 0.86 2.58
N TYR A 248 1.15 -0.28 2.74
CA TYR A 248 1.50 -1.28 3.75
C TYR A 248 2.46 -2.34 3.19
N SER A 249 3.20 -2.99 4.08
CA SER A 249 4.17 -4.03 3.77
C SER A 249 3.48 -5.18 3.04
N LYS A 250 4.06 -5.59 1.90
CA LYS A 250 3.50 -6.58 0.95
C LYS A 250 2.16 -6.18 0.32
N GLU A 251 1.61 -5.02 0.65
CA GLU A 251 0.47 -4.48 -0.08
C GLU A 251 0.90 -4.17 -1.51
N VAL A 252 0.03 -4.48 -2.47
CA VAL A 252 0.26 -4.26 -3.88
C VAL A 252 -0.78 -3.28 -4.41
N ARG A 253 -0.31 -2.18 -4.99
CA ARG A 253 -1.15 -1.18 -5.68
C ARG A 253 -0.79 -1.10 -7.15
N LYS A 254 -1.79 -0.90 -8.00
CA LYS A 254 -1.63 -0.96 -9.46
C LYS A 254 -2.22 0.27 -10.13
N VAL A 255 -1.53 0.77 -11.15
CA VAL A 255 -1.99 1.84 -12.03
C VAL A 255 -1.74 1.44 -13.47
N ILE A 256 -2.70 1.73 -14.35
CA ILE A 256 -2.56 1.49 -15.78
C ILE A 256 -2.31 2.83 -16.48
N VAL A 257 -1.28 2.90 -17.30
CA VAL A 257 -0.94 4.06 -18.13
C VAL A 257 -1.14 3.69 -19.59
N ASN A 258 -2.06 4.39 -20.25
CA ASN A 258 -2.24 4.31 -21.69
C ASN A 258 -1.32 5.33 -22.36
N LEU A 259 -0.52 4.86 -23.31
CA LEU A 259 0.41 5.66 -24.10
C LEU A 259 -0.05 5.70 -25.55
N LEU A 260 0.17 6.86 -26.17
CA LEU A 260 0.11 7.03 -27.62
C LEU A 260 1.54 7.17 -28.17
N PRO A 261 1.83 6.62 -29.36
CA PRO A 261 3.06 6.96 -30.07
C PRO A 261 3.07 8.46 -30.41
N GLY A 262 4.22 9.10 -30.21
CA GLY A 262 4.47 10.49 -30.61
C GLY A 262 4.89 10.61 -32.07
#